data_AF-A0A0F9RCG2-F1
#
_entry.id   AF-A0A0F9RCG2-F1
#
_cell.length_a   1.000
_cell.length_b   1.000
_cell.length_c   1.000
_cell.angle_alpha   90.00
_cell.angle_beta   90.00
_cell.angle_gamma   90.00
#
_symmetry.space_group_name_H-M   'P 1'
#
loop_
_entity.id
_entity.type
_entity.pdbx_description
1 polymer ?
#
loop_
_entity_poly.entity_id
_entity_poly.type
_entity_poly.pdbx_seq_one_letter_code
_entity_poly.pdbx_strand_id
1 'polypeptide(L)'
;MAKQKSKNIIEKIDLSRKKKKEFDIDTNIRVTYKTGKILYGKNSVLKYLREEPLKMIITSNNCPSALTNQLNYYNSLRKNSIYIHKYKGSSWDLGLACAKPYMISVMGIINEGDSNILSLRDK
;
A
#
# COMPACT_ATOMS: atom_id res chain seq x y z
N MET A 1 14.94 36.88 -35.21
CA MET A 1 14.10 35.68 -34.94
C MET A 1 14.54 34.82 -33.73
N ALA A 2 15.75 34.95 -33.17
CA ALA A 2 16.21 34.08 -32.07
C ALA A 2 15.70 34.45 -30.65
N LYS A 3 15.27 35.70 -30.40
CA LYS A 3 14.86 36.17 -29.07
C LYS A 3 13.46 35.69 -28.60
N GLN A 4 12.58 35.26 -29.51
CA GLN A 4 11.23 34.81 -29.13
C GLN A 4 11.20 33.37 -28.59
N LYS A 5 12.10 32.49 -29.05
CA LYS A 5 12.17 31.10 -28.55
C LYS A 5 12.59 31.01 -27.08
N SER A 6 13.44 31.91 -26.60
CA SER A 6 13.93 31.92 -25.21
C SER A 6 12.85 32.35 -24.21
N LYS A 7 11.99 33.31 -24.55
CA LYS A 7 10.90 33.76 -23.65
C LYS A 7 9.86 32.66 -23.40
N ASN A 8 9.51 31.89 -24.43
CA ASN A 8 8.56 30.77 -24.33
C ASN A 8 9.07 29.59 -23.47
N ILE A 9 10.38 29.47 -23.27
CA ILE A 9 10.97 28.44 -22.40
C ILE A 9 10.83 28.84 -20.92
N ILE A 10 10.96 30.12 -20.62
CA ILE A 10 10.89 30.65 -19.25
C ILE A 10 9.44 30.64 -18.73
N GLU A 11 8.46 30.93 -19.59
CA GLU A 11 7.03 30.86 -19.23
C GLU A 11 6.50 29.44 -19.00
N LYS A 12 7.19 28.40 -19.50
CA LYS A 12 6.84 26.99 -19.26
C LYS A 12 7.41 26.41 -17.97
N ILE A 13 8.28 27.15 -17.28
CA ILE A 13 8.86 26.72 -16.01
C ILE A 13 8.00 27.33 -14.91
N ASP A 14 6.99 26.58 -14.47
CA ASP A 14 6.20 26.96 -13.31
C ASP A 14 7.10 26.91 -12.05
N LEU A 15 7.59 28.08 -11.64
CA LEU A 15 8.47 28.26 -10.46
C LEU A 15 7.72 28.12 -9.14
N SER A 16 6.39 27.95 -9.16
CA SER A 16 5.66 27.55 -7.98
C SER A 16 5.92 26.06 -7.72
N ARG A 17 6.83 25.76 -6.79
CA ARG A 17 7.05 24.39 -6.27
C ARG A 17 5.83 23.91 -5.48
N LYS A 18 4.64 23.89 -6.08
CA LYS A 18 3.50 23.16 -5.53
C LYS A 18 3.72 21.70 -5.89
N LYS A 19 4.60 21.04 -5.11
CA LYS A 19 4.92 19.62 -5.26
C LYS A 19 3.59 18.86 -5.24
N LYS A 20 3.18 18.31 -6.39
CA LYS A 20 2.01 17.44 -6.49
C LYS A 20 2.19 16.37 -5.42
N LYS A 21 1.31 16.37 -4.41
CA LYS A 21 1.43 15.48 -3.25
C LYS A 21 1.11 14.07 -3.74
N GLU A 22 2.11 13.37 -4.25
CA GLU A 22 2.00 11.97 -4.62
C GLU A 22 1.68 11.17 -3.35
N PHE A 23 0.79 10.17 -3.46
CA PHE A 23 0.39 9.38 -2.32
C PHE A 23 1.55 8.48 -1.90
N ASP A 24 2.20 8.85 -0.80
CA ASP A 24 3.31 8.10 -0.24
C ASP A 24 2.80 6.91 0.58
N ILE A 25 2.85 5.73 -0.04
CA ILE A 25 2.39 4.47 0.56
C ILE A 25 3.24 4.11 1.80
N ASP A 26 4.55 4.32 1.75
CA ASP A 26 5.46 3.90 2.81
C ASP A 26 5.24 4.70 4.08
N THR A 27 5.03 6.01 3.93
CA THR A 27 4.65 6.87 5.05
C THR A 27 3.29 6.49 5.64
N ASN A 28 2.30 6.15 4.80
CA ASN A 28 1.00 5.70 5.29
C ASN A 28 1.08 4.35 6.00
N ILE A 29 1.86 3.39 5.50
CA ILE A 29 2.13 2.11 6.18
C ILE A 29 2.81 2.38 7.54
N ARG A 30 3.76 3.32 7.57
CA ARG A 30 4.45 3.72 8.81
C ARG A 30 3.50 4.31 9.86
N VAL A 31 2.54 5.14 9.44
CA VAL A 31 1.50 5.66 10.35
C VAL A 31 0.59 4.53 10.79
N THR A 32 0.14 3.69 9.85
CA THR A 32 -0.78 2.57 10.13
C THR A 32 -0.23 1.64 11.20
N TYR A 33 1.05 1.27 11.18
CA TYR A 33 1.57 0.34 12.19
C TYR A 33 1.70 1.00 13.57
N LYS A 34 1.86 2.33 13.62
CA LYS A 34 1.99 3.08 14.88
C LYS A 34 0.64 3.33 15.54
N THR A 35 -0.35 3.76 14.77
CA THR A 35 -1.66 4.22 15.29
C THR A 35 -2.77 3.20 15.10
N GLY A 36 -2.60 2.28 14.15
CA GLY A 36 -3.62 1.31 13.75
C GLY A 36 -3.42 -0.08 14.35
N LYS A 37 -4.22 -1.04 13.84
CA LYS A 37 -4.12 -2.46 14.18
C LYS A 37 -3.84 -3.27 12.91
N ILE A 38 -2.69 -3.93 12.91
CA ILE A 38 -2.16 -4.66 11.76
C ILE A 38 -1.87 -6.11 12.14
N LEU A 39 -2.07 -7.02 11.20
CA LEU A 39 -1.65 -8.41 11.23
C LEU A 39 -0.52 -8.65 10.24
N TYR A 40 0.41 -9.51 10.61
CA TYR A 40 1.55 -9.88 9.77
C TYR A 40 1.54 -11.39 9.49
N GLY A 41 1.94 -11.75 8.27
CA GLY A 41 2.20 -13.12 7.87
C GLY A 41 0.95 -13.89 7.44
N LYS A 42 1.18 -14.98 6.68
CA LYS A 42 0.11 -15.74 6.03
C LYS A 42 -0.89 -16.34 7.02
N ASN A 43 -0.42 -16.97 8.10
CA ASN A 43 -1.27 -17.75 9.00
C ASN A 43 -2.27 -16.83 9.72
N SER A 44 -1.77 -15.70 10.24
CA SER A 44 -2.59 -14.69 10.91
C SER A 44 -3.60 -14.07 9.94
N VAL A 45 -3.15 -13.67 8.75
CA VAL A 45 -4.05 -13.05 7.75
C VAL A 45 -5.12 -14.05 7.30
N LEU A 46 -4.79 -15.31 7.03
CA LEU A 46 -5.76 -16.34 6.64
C LEU A 46 -6.75 -16.71 7.75
N LYS A 47 -6.35 -16.57 9.03
CA LYS A 47 -7.28 -16.74 10.16
C LYS A 47 -8.29 -15.59 10.19
N TYR A 48 -7.81 -14.35 10.19
CA TYR A 48 -8.68 -13.17 10.25
C TYR A 48 -9.47 -12.92 8.95
N LEU A 49 -8.99 -13.45 7.83
CA LEU A 49 -9.75 -13.48 6.59
C LEU A 49 -11.01 -14.35 6.73
N ARG A 50 -11.05 -15.32 7.65
CA ARG A 50 -12.23 -16.14 7.95
C ARG A 50 -13.13 -15.56 9.04
N GLU A 51 -12.55 -14.88 10.04
CA GLU A 51 -13.26 -14.40 11.24
C GLU A 51 -13.81 -12.96 11.11
N GLU A 52 -13.63 -12.29 9.96
CA GLU A 52 -14.13 -10.94 9.63
C GLU A 52 -13.91 -9.84 10.70
N PRO A 53 -12.68 -9.31 10.79
CA PRO A 53 -12.59 -7.83 10.87
C PRO A 53 -11.46 -7.25 9.98
N LEU A 54 -11.23 -7.82 8.80
CA LEU A 54 -10.16 -7.36 7.90
C LEU A 54 -10.69 -6.35 6.88
N LYS A 55 -10.05 -5.17 6.77
CA LYS A 55 -10.44 -4.08 5.87
C LYS A 55 -9.66 -4.09 4.55
N MET A 56 -8.37 -4.38 4.60
CA MET A 56 -7.47 -4.40 3.44
C MET A 56 -6.35 -5.42 3.66
N ILE A 57 -5.86 -6.01 2.56
CA ILE A 57 -4.65 -6.85 2.56
C ILE A 57 -3.61 -6.18 1.68
N ILE A 58 -2.35 -6.22 2.10
CA ILE A 58 -1.20 -5.79 1.31
C ILE A 58 -0.30 -7.00 1.07
N THR A 59 0.03 -7.26 -0.19
CA THR A 59 1.00 -8.28 -0.60
C THR A 59 2.27 -7.62 -1.11
N SER A 60 3.44 -8.19 -0.81
CA SER A 60 4.70 -7.74 -1.39
C SER A 60 4.81 -8.12 -2.87
N ASN A 61 5.66 -7.43 -3.63
CA ASN A 61 5.82 -7.73 -5.06
C ASN A 61 6.38 -9.14 -5.32
N ASN A 62 7.24 -9.62 -4.43
CA ASN A 62 7.86 -10.96 -4.46
C ASN A 62 7.05 -12.02 -3.70
N CYS A 63 5.79 -11.77 -3.37
CA CYS A 63 4.95 -12.75 -2.69
C CYS A 63 4.76 -14.01 -3.56
N PRO A 64 4.95 -15.24 -3.02
CA PRO A 64 4.75 -16.47 -3.79
C PRO A 64 3.37 -16.55 -4.43
N SER A 65 3.30 -16.97 -5.69
CA SER A 65 2.05 -17.06 -6.45
C SER A 65 1.01 -17.96 -5.76
N ALA A 66 1.45 -19.08 -5.18
CA ALA A 66 0.59 -19.98 -4.41
C ALA A 66 -0.12 -19.26 -3.26
N LEU A 67 0.59 -18.38 -2.54
CA LEU A 67 0.02 -17.62 -1.43
C LEU A 67 -0.96 -16.54 -1.91
N THR A 68 -0.62 -15.84 -2.98
CA THR A 68 -1.50 -14.84 -3.60
C THR A 68 -2.79 -15.48 -4.11
N ASN A 69 -2.69 -16.65 -4.76
CA ASN A 69 -3.85 -17.41 -5.23
C ASN A 69 -4.72 -17.90 -4.08
N GLN A 70 -4.10 -18.37 -3.00
CA GLN A 70 -4.82 -18.80 -1.80
C GLN A 70 -5.58 -17.62 -1.17
N LEU A 71 -4.98 -16.44 -1.06
CA LEU A 71 -5.65 -15.23 -0.56
C LEU A 71 -6.82 -14.82 -1.47
N ASN A 72 -6.61 -14.81 -2.78
CA ASN A 72 -7.65 -14.47 -3.76
C ASN A 72 -8.83 -15.44 -3.70
N TYR A 73 -8.55 -16.75 -3.59
CA TYR A 73 -9.56 -17.78 -3.45
C TYR A 73 -10.41 -17.57 -2.20
N TYR A 74 -9.80 -17.44 -1.02
CA TYR A 74 -10.56 -17.18 0.20
C TYR A 74 -11.30 -15.85 0.17
N ASN A 75 -10.74 -14.82 -0.48
CA ASN A 75 -11.42 -13.54 -0.66
C ASN A 75 -12.67 -13.67 -1.54
N SER A 76 -12.64 -14.49 -2.60
CA SER A 76 -13.80 -14.73 -3.48
C SER A 76 -14.94 -15.50 -2.82
N LEU A 77 -14.65 -16.26 -1.76
CA LEU A 77 -15.66 -16.99 -0.99
C LEU A 77 -16.39 -16.09 0.02
N ARG A 78 -15.87 -14.88 0.29
CA ARG A 78 -16.49 -13.96 1.23
C ARG A 78 -17.62 -13.18 0.58
N LYS A 79 -18.64 -12.87 1.38
CA LYS A 79 -19.74 -11.99 0.98
C LYS A 79 -19.25 -10.57 0.68
N ASN A 80 -18.30 -10.09 1.49
CA ASN A 80 -17.67 -8.79 1.33
C ASN A 80 -16.23 -8.99 0.85
N SER A 81 -15.98 -8.71 -0.43
CA SER A 81 -14.63 -8.77 -0.97
C SER A 81 -13.74 -7.69 -0.36
N ILE A 82 -12.55 -8.10 0.08
CA ILE A 82 -11.52 -7.22 0.62
C ILE A 82 -10.60 -6.80 -0.51
N TYR A 83 -10.19 -5.53 -0.50
CA TYR A 83 -9.21 -5.04 -1.45
C TYR A 83 -7.82 -5.58 -1.11
N ILE A 84 -7.18 -6.23 -2.08
CA ILE A 84 -5.82 -6.74 -1.99
C ILE A 84 -4.92 -5.82 -2.81
N HIS A 85 -4.08 -5.03 -2.11
CA HIS A 85 -3.12 -4.14 -2.73
C HIS A 85 -1.79 -4.87 -2.96
N LYS A 86 -1.29 -4.85 -4.19
CA LYS A 86 0.07 -5.31 -4.49
C LYS A 86 1.06 -4.17 -4.31
N TYR A 87 1.83 -4.22 -3.24
CA TYR A 87 2.91 -3.29 -2.96
C TYR A 87 4.02 -3.42 -4.02
N LYS A 88 4.57 -2.29 -4.46
CA LYS A 88 5.60 -2.26 -5.51
C LYS A 88 6.96 -2.78 -5.04
N GLY A 89 7.27 -2.63 -3.76
CA GLY A 89 8.53 -3.09 -3.16
C GLY A 89 8.54 -4.58 -2.82
N SER A 90 9.71 -5.05 -2.40
CA SER A 90 9.95 -6.42 -1.94
C SER A 90 9.39 -6.66 -0.53
N SER A 91 9.40 -7.92 -0.09
CA SER A 91 9.03 -8.29 1.29
C SER A 91 9.97 -7.68 2.34
N TRP A 92 11.21 -7.35 1.97
CA TRP A 92 12.14 -6.60 2.81
C TRP A 92 11.73 -5.14 2.95
N ASP A 93 11.36 -4.49 1.85
CA ASP A 93 10.92 -3.10 1.84
C ASP A 93 9.64 -2.92 2.65
N LEU A 94 8.69 -3.87 2.50
CA LEU A 94 7.48 -3.88 3.30
C LEU A 94 7.78 -4.08 4.81
N GLY A 95 8.72 -4.96 5.15
CA GLY A 95 9.21 -5.12 6.52
C GLY A 95 9.81 -3.83 7.09
N LEU A 96 10.65 -3.15 6.30
CA LEU A 96 11.27 -1.89 6.65
C LEU A 96 10.25 -0.75 6.84
N ALA A 97 9.27 -0.65 5.95
CA ALA A 97 8.17 0.33 6.07
C ALA A 97 7.39 0.14 7.38
N CYS A 98 7.28 -1.11 7.85
CA CYS A 98 6.64 -1.49 9.10
C CYS A 98 7.56 -1.45 10.33
N ALA A 99 8.82 -1.03 10.16
CA ALA A 99 9.85 -1.05 11.18
C ALA A 99 10.04 -2.43 11.86
N LYS A 100 10.02 -3.51 11.06
CA LYS A 100 10.26 -4.88 11.55
C LYS A 100 11.61 -5.40 11.03
N PRO A 101 12.40 -6.11 11.88
CA PRO A 101 13.69 -6.66 11.50
C PRO A 101 13.58 -7.98 10.72
N TYR A 102 12.48 -8.20 9.99
CA TYR A 102 12.20 -9.40 9.22
C TYR A 102 11.34 -9.10 8.01
N MET A 103 11.41 -9.98 7.01
CA MET A 103 10.64 -9.85 5.78
C MET A 103 9.15 -10.12 6.01
N ILE A 104 8.30 -9.33 5.36
CA ILE A 104 6.84 -9.46 5.44
C ILE A 104 6.31 -9.66 4.02
N SER A 105 5.82 -10.86 3.71
CA SER A 105 5.22 -11.14 2.40
C SER A 105 3.77 -10.66 2.30
N VAL A 106 3.03 -10.73 3.41
CA VAL A 106 1.61 -10.39 3.48
C VAL A 106 1.33 -9.67 4.79
N MET A 107 0.55 -8.61 4.69
CA MET A 107 0.03 -7.82 5.79
C MET A 107 -1.48 -7.71 5.68
N GLY A 108 -2.18 -7.77 6.80
CA GLY A 108 -3.61 -7.49 6.90
C GLY A 108 -3.86 -6.26 7.76
N ILE A 109 -4.72 -5.35 7.30
CA ILE A 109 -5.11 -4.13 8.03
C ILE A 109 -6.49 -4.38 8.64
N ILE A 110 -6.56 -4.36 9.97
CA ILE A 110 -7.82 -4.38 10.72
C ILE A 110 -8.31 -2.95 10.92
N ASN A 111 -7.40 -2.06 11.32
CA ASN A 111 -7.68 -0.64 11.54
C ASN A 111 -6.51 0.20 11.00
N GLU A 112 -6.84 1.17 10.16
CA GLU A 112 -5.97 2.14 9.50
C GLU A 112 -5.40 3.19 10.46
N GLY A 113 -6.07 3.44 11.59
CA GLY A 113 -5.73 4.52 12.51
C GLY A 113 -5.82 5.88 11.81
N ASP A 114 -4.77 6.70 11.93
CA ASP A 114 -4.71 8.04 11.32
C ASP A 114 -4.19 8.00 9.87
N SER A 115 -3.98 6.81 9.30
CA SER A 115 -3.47 6.67 7.94
C SER A 115 -4.60 6.71 6.91
N ASN A 116 -4.30 7.27 5.74
CA ASN A 116 -5.23 7.27 4.61
C ASN A 116 -4.96 6.06 3.69
N ILE A 117 -4.45 4.94 4.22
CA ILE A 117 -4.08 3.76 3.42
C ILE A 117 -5.26 3.17 2.66
N LEU A 118 -6.47 3.33 3.19
CA LEU A 118 -7.70 2.82 2.58
C LEU A 118 -8.05 3.52 1.26
N SER A 119 -7.55 4.74 1.03
CA SER A 119 -7.74 5.49 -0.22
C SER A 119 -7.13 4.81 -1.45
N LEU A 120 -6.27 3.80 -1.25
CA LEU A 120 -5.77 2.94 -2.33
C LEU A 120 -6.84 2.08 -2.98
N ARG A 121 -7.99 1.87 -2.30
CA ARG A 121 -9.12 1.10 -2.84
C ARG A 121 -9.80 1.82 -4.01
N ASP A 122 -9.88 3.14 -3.95
CA ASP A 122 -10.73 3.95 -4.83
C ASP A 122 -9.98 4.45 -6.09
N LYS A 123 -8.73 4.03 -6.28
CA LYS A 123 -7.91 4.30 -7.45
C LYS A 123 -7.84 3.10 -8.37
#